data_AF-A0A9P7EEI2-F1
#
_entry.id   AF-A0A9P7EEI2-F1
#
_cell.length_a   1.000
_cell.length_b   1.000
_cell.length_c   1.000
_cell.angle_alpha   90.00
_cell.angle_beta   90.00
_cell.angle_gamma   90.00
#
_symmetry.space_group_name_H-M   'P 1'
#
loop_
_entity.id
_entity.type
_entity.pdbx_description
1 polymer ?
#
loop_
_entity_poly.entity_id
_entity_poly.type
_entity_poly.pdbx_seq_one_letter_code
_entity_poly.pdbx_strand_id
1 'polypeptide(L)' 'FITLLLFSSPHIPFSDSQKRAVLNWAKELGAANVPSIGVMKKCHNYLDELVGNPTQKMTSHAGDVFYINNITEAITKV' A
#
# COMPACT_ATOMS: atom_id res chain seq x y z
N PHE A 1 7.77 6.68 -1.01
CA PHE A 1 6.78 6.50 -2.09
C PHE A 1 7.02 5.21 -2.88
N ILE A 2 8.13 5.04 -3.61
CA ILE A 2 8.39 3.86 -4.46
C ILE A 2 8.38 2.51 -3.70
N THR A 3 9.03 2.46 -2.52
CA THR A 3 9.05 1.24 -1.69
C THR A 3 7.65 0.81 -1.21
N LEU A 4 6.73 1.77 -1.06
CA LEU A 4 5.36 1.47 -0.62
C LEU A 4 4.56 0.84 -1.76
N LEU A 5 4.70 1.40 -2.97
CA LEU A 5 4.17 0.82 -4.20
C LEU A 5 4.64 -0.63 -4.41
N LEU A 6 5.93 -0.90 -4.21
CA LEU A 6 6.48 -2.25 -4.31
C LEU A 6 5.82 -3.21 -3.30
N PHE A 7 5.72 -2.79 -2.04
CA PHE A 7 5.16 -3.60 -0.96
C PHE A 7 3.65 -3.76 -1.00
N SER A 8 2.95 -2.93 -1.78
CA SER A 8 1.52 -2.97 -2.04
C SER A 8 1.19 -3.59 -3.39
N SER A 9 2.17 -4.18 -4.09
CA SER A 9 1.93 -4.86 -5.36
C SER A 9 1.03 -6.10 -5.17
N PRO A 10 -0.11 -6.20 -5.89
CA PRO A 10 -0.99 -7.35 -5.80
C PRO A 10 -0.37 -8.62 -6.42
N HIS A 11 0.54 -8.45 -7.38
CA HIS A 11 1.18 -9.57 -8.07
C HIS A 11 2.31 -10.21 -7.26
N ILE A 12 2.90 -9.46 -6.32
CA ILE A 12 4.02 -9.93 -5.49
C ILE A 12 3.76 -9.49 -4.06
N PRO A 13 2.93 -10.23 -3.30
CA PRO A 13 2.66 -9.89 -1.91
C PRO A 13 3.90 -10.16 -1.07
N PHE A 14 4.40 -9.12 -0.40
CA PHE A 14 5.52 -9.23 0.52
C PHE A 14 5.02 -9.53 1.93
N SER A 15 5.58 -10.54 2.57
CA SER A 15 5.44 -10.76 4.01
C SER A 15 6.18 -9.69 4.81
N ASP A 16 5.82 -9.56 6.07
CA ASP A 16 6.44 -8.63 7.01
C ASP A 16 7.96 -8.86 7.18
N SER A 17 8.40 -10.13 7.12
CA SER A 17 9.83 -10.49 7.15
C SER A 17 10.54 -10.13 5.84
N GLN A 18 9.91 -10.35 4.70
CA GLN A 18 10.47 -9.97 3.39
C GLN A 18 10.60 -8.45 3.26
N LYS A 19 9.59 -7.68 3.69
CA LYS A 19 9.66 -6.20 3.74
C LYS A 19 10.86 -5.74 4.58
N ARG A 20 11.07 -6.35 5.76
CA ARG A 20 12.23 -6.04 6.62
C ARG A 20 13.55 -6.37 5.95
N ALA A 21 13.65 -7.52 5.27
CA ALA A 21 14.86 -7.91 4.55
C ALA A 21 15.22 -6.91 3.44
N VAL A 22 14.25 -6.48 2.63
CA VAL A 22 14.45 -5.47 1.57
C VAL A 22 14.92 -4.13 2.15
N LEU A 23 14.31 -3.67 3.24
CA LEU A 23 14.71 -2.42 3.90
C LEU A 23 16.10 -2.51 4.53
N ASN A 24 16.45 -3.65 5.13
CA ASN A 24 17.78 -3.85 5.70
C ASN A 24 18.85 -3.89 4.60
N TRP A 25 18.59 -4.62 3.53
CA TRP A 25 19.47 -4.65 2.35
C TRP A 25 19.72 -3.24 1.79
N ALA A 26 18.67 -2.42 1.66
CA ALA A 26 18.82 -1.04 1.22
C ALA A 26 19.70 -0.19 2.17
N LYS A 27 19.57 -0.38 3.48
CA LYS A 27 20.42 0.31 4.48
C LYS A 27 21.87 -0.13 4.38
N GLU A 28 22.12 -1.43 4.24
CA GLU A 28 23.46 -2.00 4.09
C GLU A 28 24.16 -1.50 2.83
N LEU A 29 23.40 -1.21 1.76
CA LEU A 29 23.91 -0.56 0.55
C LEU A 29 24.14 0.95 0.69
N GLY A 30 23.92 1.53 1.87
CA GLY A 30 24.11 2.97 2.10
C GLY A 30 23.03 3.85 1.48
N ALA A 31 21.85 3.31 1.16
CA ALA A 31 20.75 4.12 0.66
C ALA A 31 20.32 5.15 1.72
N ALA A 32 20.16 6.40 1.30
CA ALA A 32 19.66 7.46 2.17
C ALA A 32 18.14 7.31 2.40
N ASN A 33 17.66 7.78 3.54
CA ASN A 33 16.23 7.92 3.86
C ASN A 33 15.41 6.62 3.76
N VAL A 34 16.02 5.46 4.06
CA VAL A 34 15.29 4.17 4.07
C VAL A 34 14.21 4.19 5.15
N PRO A 35 12.92 4.01 4.81
CA PRO A 35 11.85 4.06 5.78
C PRO A 35 11.93 2.88 6.75
N SER A 36 11.47 3.08 7.99
CA SER A 36 11.26 1.96 8.91
C SER A 36 9.98 1.20 8.53
N ILE A 37 9.93 -0.08 8.89
CA ILE A 37 8.73 -0.89 8.66
C ILE A 37 7.49 -0.30 9.36
N GLY A 38 7.68 0.36 10.51
CA GLY A 38 6.60 1.03 11.24
C GLY A 38 6.03 2.23 10.50
N VAL A 39 6.89 3.05 9.88
CA VAL A 39 6.45 4.17 9.03
C VAL A 39 5.67 3.65 7.81
N MET A 40 6.12 2.54 7.22
CA MET A 40 5.41 1.89 6.11
C MET A 40 4.01 1.43 6.51
N LYS A 41 3.87 0.79 7.67
CA LYS A 41 2.57 0.35 8.20
C LYS A 41 1.64 1.54 8.48
N LYS A 42 2.15 2.60 9.11
CA LYS A 42 1.38 3.83 9.36
C LYS A 42 0.88 4.46 8.07
N CYS A 43 1.74 4.54 7.05
CA CYS A 43 1.37 5.08 5.76
C CYS A 43 0.31 4.22 5.06
N HIS A 44 0.44 2.89 5.13
CA HIS A 44 -0.58 1.98 4.60
C HIS A 44 -1.94 2.17 5.27
N ASN A 45 -1.98 2.19 6.61
CA ASN A 45 -3.22 2.42 7.35
C ASN A 45 -3.85 3.78 7.03
N TYR A 46 -3.05 4.84 6.91
CA TYR A 46 -3.53 6.15 6.51
C TYR A 46 -4.16 6.13 5.12
N LEU A 47 -3.54 5.43 4.16
CA LEU A 47 -4.11 5.29 2.82
C LEU A 47 -5.43 4.50 2.86
N ASP A 48 -5.48 3.41 3.61
CA ASP A 48 -6.70 2.61 3.81
C ASP A 48 -7.85 3.44 4.39
N GLU A 49 -7.56 4.32 5.35
CA GLU A 49 -8.55 5.26 5.91
C GLU A 49 -8.97 6.33 4.91
N LEU A 50 -8.03 6.82 4.09
CA LEU A 50 -8.29 7.87 3.10
C LEU A 50 -9.13 7.37 1.91
N VAL A 51 -8.85 6.16 1.41
CA VAL A 51 -9.49 5.60 0.21
C VAL A 51 -10.60 4.58 0.51
N GLY A 52 -10.68 4.09 1.76
CA GLY A 52 -11.59 3.04 2.20
C GLY A 52 -10.98 1.63 2.17
N ASN A 53 -11.35 0.78 3.15
CA ASN A 53 -10.84 -0.58 3.29
C ASN A 53 -11.96 -1.63 3.61
N PRO A 54 -12.34 -2.52 2.67
CA PRO A 54 -11.98 -2.45 1.26
C PRO A 54 -12.67 -1.26 0.60
N THR A 55 -11.97 -0.70 -0.35
CA THR A 55 -12.52 -0.01 -1.51
C THR A 55 -13.90 -0.55 -1.90
N GLN A 56 -14.88 0.33 -2.14
CA GLN A 56 -16.30 -0.02 -2.31
C GLN A 56 -16.48 -1.26 -3.20
N LYS A 57 -16.87 -2.39 -2.60
CA LYS A 57 -17.05 -3.66 -3.30
C LYS A 57 -18.39 -3.61 -4.04
N MET A 58 -18.35 -3.63 -5.35
CA MET A 58 -19.53 -3.72 -6.20
C MET A 58 -19.56 -5.08 -6.89
N THR A 59 -20.73 -5.73 -6.88
CA THR A 59 -20.97 -6.93 -7.67
C THR A 59 -21.85 -6.53 -8.85
N SER A 60 -21.44 -6.81 -10.09
CA SER A 60 -22.29 -6.59 -11.26
C SER A 60 -23.50 -7.52 -11.25
N HIS A 61 -24.51 -7.20 -12.06
CA HIS A 61 -25.62 -8.11 -12.31
C HIS A 61 -25.17 -9.46 -12.91
N ALA A 62 -23.99 -9.52 -13.54
CA ALA A 62 -23.39 -10.73 -14.08
C ALA A 62 -22.53 -11.51 -13.05
N GLY A 63 -22.31 -10.96 -11.85
CA GLY A 63 -21.56 -11.60 -10.77
C GLY A 63 -20.09 -11.18 -10.64
N ASP A 64 -19.61 -10.27 -11.50
CA ASP A 64 -18.24 -9.75 -11.43
C ASP A 64 -18.05 -8.89 -10.20
N VAL A 65 -16.93 -9.05 -9.50
CA VAL A 65 -16.60 -8.26 -8.31
C VAL A 65 -15.60 -7.16 -8.68
N PHE A 66 -16.02 -5.91 -8.51
CA PHE A 66 -15.19 -4.72 -8.65
C PHE A 66 -14.90 -4.10 -7.30
N TYR A 67 -13.71 -3.51 -7.18
CA TYR A 67 -13.32 -2.68 -6.05
C TYR A 67 -13.14 -1.25 -6.58
N ILE A 68 -14.11 -0.37 -6.31
CA ILE A 68 -14.11 1.01 -6.81
C ILE A 68 -13.60 1.97 -5.74
N ASN A 69 -12.42 2.57 -5.98
CA ASN A 69 -11.87 3.63 -5.13
C ASN A 69 -12.41 4.96 -5.60
N ASN A 70 -12.96 5.78 -4.69
CA ASN A 70 -13.26 7.18 -5.01
C ASN A 70 -11.98 8.01 -4.87
N ILE A 71 -11.10 7.89 -5.88
CA ILE A 71 -9.81 8.60 -5.89
C ILE A 71 -10.01 10.12 -5.86
N THR A 72 -11.08 10.63 -6.50
CA THR A 72 -11.39 12.06 -6.52
C THR A 72 -11.62 12.60 -5.11
N GLU A 73 -12.44 11.92 -4.32
CA GLU A 73 -12.71 12.28 -2.93
C GLU A 73 -11.45 12.16 -2.05
N ALA A 74 -10.65 11.12 -2.27
CA ALA A 74 -9.38 10.95 -1.56
C ALA A 74 -8.40 12.10 -1.84
N ILE A 75 -8.28 12.55 -3.09
CA ILE A 75 -7.40 13.68 -3.47
C ILE A 75 -7.88 14.98 -2.84
N THR A 76 -9.19 15.22 -2.72
CA THR A 76 -9.71 16.45 -2.09
C THR A 76 -9.46 16.55 -0.58
N LYS A 77 -9.06 15.44 0.07
CA LYS A 77 -8.78 15.35 1.50
C LYS A 77 -7.29 15.53 1.86
N VAL A 78 -6.40 15.59 0.84
CA VAL A 78 -4.94 15.78 0.98
C VAL A 78 -4.59 17.25 0.81
#